data_AF-A0A964I2C4-F1
#
_entry.id   AF-A0A964I2C4-F1
#
_cell.length_a   1.000
_cell.length_b   1.000
_cell.length_c   1.000
_cell.angle_alpha   90.00
_cell.angle_beta   90.00
_cell.angle_gamma   90.00
#
_symmetry.space_group_name_H-M   'P 1'
#
loop_
_entity.id
_entity.type
_entity.pdbx_description
1 polymer ?
#
loop_
_entity_poly.entity_id
_entity_poly.type
_entity_poly.pdbx_seq_one_letter_code
_entity_poly.pdbx_strand_id
1 'polypeptide(L)' 'PTIDGLGAVGDGAHADHEWASVSAMAERAALTAGIIMAALNGEIND' A
#
# COMPACT_ATOMS: atom_id res chain seq x y z
N PRO A 1 -9.44 -13.30 5.24
CA PRO A 1 -9.47 -11.92 5.76
C PRO A 1 -9.06 -10.95 4.65
N THR A 2 -9.42 -9.66 4.75
CA THR A 2 -9.06 -8.64 3.74
C THR A 2 -8.46 -7.41 4.42
N ILE A 3 -7.49 -6.79 3.75
CA ILE A 3 -6.86 -5.53 4.16
C ILE A 3 -6.99 -4.52 3.01
N ASP A 4 -7.25 -3.26 3.36
CA ASP A 4 -7.44 -2.16 2.43
C ASP A 4 -6.44 -1.03 2.73
N GLY A 5 -6.40 0.00 1.89
CA GLY A 5 -5.59 1.18 2.09
C GLY A 5 -4.10 0.95 1.82
N LEU A 6 -3.74 -0.07 1.04
CA LEU A 6 -2.36 -0.37 0.62
C LEU A 6 -1.89 0.43 -0.61
N GLY A 7 -2.76 1.25 -1.20
CA GLY A 7 -2.45 2.09 -2.36
C GLY A 7 -1.47 3.24 -2.11
N ALA A 8 -1.36 4.12 -3.11
CA ALA A 8 -0.50 5.30 -3.07
C ALA A 8 -0.95 6.29 -1.99
N VAL A 9 0.00 7.05 -1.44
CA VAL A 9 -0.30 8.25 -0.64
C VAL A 9 -0.64 9.37 -1.61
N GLY A 10 -1.76 10.03 -1.40
CA GLY A 10 -2.27 11.06 -2.30
C GLY A 10 -3.53 11.70 -1.75
N ASP A 11 -4.16 12.54 -2.57
CA ASP A 11 -5.43 13.19 -2.22
C ASP A 11 -6.24 13.50 -3.48
N GLY A 12 -7.53 13.81 -3.28
CA GLY A 12 -8.43 14.24 -4.35
C GLY A 12 -8.83 13.13 -5.31
N ALA A 13 -8.88 11.88 -4.85
CA ALA A 13 -9.35 10.77 -5.69
C ALA A 13 -10.69 11.12 -6.35
N HIS A 14 -10.76 10.96 -7.68
CA HIS A 14 -11.90 11.34 -8.52
C HIS A 14 -12.15 12.86 -8.66
N ALA A 15 -11.14 13.70 -8.50
CA ALA A 15 -11.22 15.16 -8.70
C ALA A 15 -10.14 15.68 -9.65
N ASP A 16 -10.32 16.89 -10.20
CA ASP A 16 -9.34 17.54 -11.10
C ASP A 16 -7.97 17.75 -10.44
N HIS A 17 -7.96 17.82 -9.11
CA HIS A 17 -6.75 17.96 -8.30
C HIS A 17 -6.26 16.61 -7.74
N GLU A 18 -6.64 15.49 -8.34
CA GLU A 18 -6.14 14.16 -7.96
C GLU A 18 -4.61 14.09 -8.13
N TRP A 19 -3.93 13.61 -7.09
CA TRP A 19 -2.49 13.41 -7.15
C TRP A 19 -2.02 12.29 -6.23
N ALA A 20 -0.83 11.78 -6.50
CA ALA A 20 -0.11 10.83 -5.65
C ALA A 20 1.33 11.29 -5.40
N SER A 21 1.83 11.03 -4.20
CA SER A 21 3.18 11.37 -3.76
C SER A 21 4.20 10.41 -4.33
N VAL A 22 5.02 10.89 -5.27
CA VAL A 22 6.11 10.10 -5.87
C VAL A 22 7.16 9.71 -4.82
N SER A 23 7.49 10.60 -3.89
CA SER A 23 8.49 10.30 -2.85
C SER A 23 8.02 9.21 -1.87
N ALA A 24 6.71 9.08 -1.65
CA ALA A 24 6.15 8.05 -0.79
C ALA A 24 6.04 6.67 -1.48
N MET A 25 6.10 6.61 -2.82
CA MET A 25 5.84 5.35 -3.54
C MET A 25 6.83 4.24 -3.19
N ALA A 26 8.10 4.56 -2.96
CA ALA A 26 9.11 3.57 -2.59
C ALA A 26 8.79 2.90 -1.25
N GLU A 27 8.43 3.69 -0.23
CA GLU A 27 8.04 3.18 1.08
C GLU A 27 6.77 2.34 1.00
N ARG A 28 5.76 2.79 0.24
CA ARG A 28 4.51 2.06 0.04
C ARG A 28 4.72 0.72 -0.64
N ALA A 29 5.54 0.67 -1.69
CA ALA A 29 5.88 -0.57 -2.36
C ALA A 29 6.63 -1.54 -1.42
N ALA A 30 7.57 -1.02 -0.62
CA ALA A 30 8.30 -1.83 0.36
C ALA A 30 7.37 -2.41 1.45
N LEU A 31 6.41 -1.62 1.94
CA LEU A 31 5.41 -2.08 2.91
C LEU A 31 4.56 -3.22 2.33
N THR A 32 3.98 -3.03 1.14
CA THR A 32 3.15 -4.06 0.49
C THR A 32 3.96 -5.34 0.24
N ALA A 33 5.20 -5.21 -0.22
CA ALA A 33 6.09 -6.36 -0.39
C ALA A 33 6.35 -7.08 0.93
N GLY A 34 6.63 -6.35 2.02
CA GLY A 34 6.82 -6.94 3.35
C GLY A 34 5.61 -7.73 3.84
N ILE A 35 4.39 -7.20 3.66
CA ILE A 35 3.14 -7.89 4.02
C ILE A 35 2.97 -9.17 3.20
N ILE A 36 3.22 -9.13 1.89
CA ILE A 36 3.14 -10.31 1.02
C ILE A 36 4.15 -11.37 1.48
N MET A 37 5.39 -10.98 1.77
CA MET A 37 6.44 -11.91 2.20
C MET A 37 6.09 -12.57 3.53
N ALA A 38 5.64 -11.80 4.52
CA ALA A 38 5.22 -12.35 5.80
C ALA A 38 3.99 -13.28 5.65
N ALA A 39 3.04 -12.96 4.76
CA ALA A 39 1.91 -13.84 4.47
C ALA A 39 2.35 -15.17 3.82
N LEU A 40 3.28 -15.11 2.86
CA LEU A 40 3.85 -16.30 2.21
C LEU A 40 4.66 -17.17 3.18
N ASN A 41 5.34 -16.55 4.14
CA ASN A 41 6.08 -17.23 5.19
C ASN A 41 5.19 -17.83 6.30
N GLY A 42 3.89 -17.54 6.27
CA GLY A 42 2.94 -18.00 7.28
C GLY A 42 2.94 -17.20 8.59
N GLU A 43 3.56 -16.03 8.60
CA GLU A 43 3.70 -15.16 9.79
C GLU A 43 2.43 -14.37 10.11
N ILE A 44 1.45 -14.35 9.20
CA ILE A 44 0.21 -13.57 9.32
C ILE A 44 -1.06 -14.45 9.22
N ASN A 45 -0.91 -15.77 9.40
CA ASN A 45 -2.02 -16.72 9.37
C ASN A 45 -2.44 -17.09 10.80
N ASP A 46 -3.36 -16.29 11.37
CA ASP A 46 -4.26 -16.69 12.47
C ASP A 46 -5.70 -16.80 11.93
#